data_AF-A0A2T4WKR9-F1
#
_entry.id   AF-A0A2T4WKR9-F1
#
_cell.length_a   1.000
_cell.length_b   1.000
_cell.length_c   1.000
_cell.angle_alpha   90.00
_cell.angle_beta   90.00
_cell.angle_gamma   90.00
#
_symmetry.space_group_name_H-M   'P 1'
#
loop_
_entity.id
_entity.type
_entity.pdbx_description
1 polymer ?
#
loop_
_entity_poly.entity_id
_entity_poly.type
_entity_poly.pdbx_seq_one_letter_code
_entity_poly.pdbx_strand_id
1 'polypeptide(L)'
;MQEGTALHRFIQTEVDSLLKAYRTSDARILIGHSFTASFALYSFLQNPDFYTAVIAHSPLHRIEKLVDSLRELPLSQQKRIYLSIGPAAFHKDSVHRLPYQRLKIRFPEFFKSINTYGANLSTHTAVPILASPYRLSLLFNKSSSRMRSIARIDLKETLTSRSIISRRGIRKDKKAVYIMGRI
;
A
#
# COMPACT_ATOMS: atom_id res chain seq x y z
N MET A 1 22.46 17.23 -12.24
CA MET A 1 21.23 16.48 -12.57
C MET A 1 20.68 15.88 -11.28
N GLN A 2 19.42 16.14 -10.92
CA GLN A 2 18.79 15.48 -9.78
C GLN A 2 18.59 13.98 -10.11
N GLU A 3 19.22 13.10 -9.34
CA GLU A 3 19.04 11.65 -9.48
C GLU A 3 17.57 11.27 -9.23
N GLY A 4 17.00 10.39 -10.06
CA GLY A 4 15.62 9.89 -9.91
C GLY A 4 14.55 10.58 -10.75
N THR A 5 14.82 11.75 -11.33
CA THR A 5 13.81 12.51 -12.10
C THR A 5 13.38 11.80 -13.39
N ALA A 6 14.30 11.10 -14.07
CA ALA A 6 13.99 10.38 -15.31
C ALA A 6 13.05 9.18 -15.07
N LEU A 7 13.36 8.34 -14.07
CA LEU A 7 12.51 7.19 -13.74
C LEU A 7 11.15 7.62 -13.19
N HIS A 8 11.10 8.70 -12.41
CA HIS A 8 9.83 9.30 -11.97
C HIS A 8 8.98 9.75 -13.17
N ARG A 9 9.57 10.52 -14.10
CA ARG A 9 8.88 10.96 -15.32
C ARG A 9 8.40 9.78 -16.17
N PHE A 10 9.25 8.78 -16.36
CA PHE A 10 8.90 7.56 -17.11
C PHE A 10 7.64 6.89 -16.54
N ILE A 11 7.57 6.70 -15.21
CA ILE A 11 6.40 6.09 -14.56
C ILE A 11 5.15 6.95 -14.74
N GLN A 12 5.25 8.27 -14.55
CA GLN A 12 4.06 9.14 -14.55
C GLN A 12 3.53 9.47 -15.94
N THR A 13 4.38 9.45 -16.95
CA THR A 13 4.01 9.92 -18.29
C THR A 13 3.91 8.77 -19.28
N GLU A 14 4.93 7.93 -19.35
CA GLU A 14 5.01 6.86 -20.34
C GLU A 14 4.23 5.63 -19.88
N VAL A 15 4.50 5.14 -18.66
CA VAL A 15 3.80 3.96 -18.12
C VAL A 15 2.31 4.25 -17.91
N ASP A 16 1.94 5.38 -17.30
CA ASP A 16 0.52 5.75 -17.12
C ASP A 16 -0.22 5.83 -18.47
N SER A 17 0.42 6.37 -19.51
CA SER A 17 -0.18 6.42 -20.86
C SER A 17 -0.38 5.03 -21.46
N LEU A 18 0.56 4.11 -21.29
CA LEU A 18 0.42 2.72 -21.75
C LEU A 18 -0.69 1.96 -21.01
N LEU A 19 -0.87 2.24 -19.72
CA LEU A 19 -1.88 1.58 -18.90
C LEU A 19 -3.32 1.98 -19.28
N LYS A 20 -3.53 3.10 -20.00
CA LYS A 20 -4.85 3.52 -20.51
C LYS A 20 -5.50 2.51 -21.45
N ALA A 21 -4.72 1.59 -22.04
CA ALA A 21 -5.24 0.50 -22.85
C ALA A 21 -6.03 -0.54 -22.03
N TYR A 22 -5.86 -0.55 -20.70
CA TYR A 22 -6.51 -1.48 -19.79
C TYR A 22 -7.61 -0.78 -18.98
N ARG A 23 -8.61 -1.55 -18.52
CA ARG A 23 -9.60 -1.05 -17.55
C ARG A 23 -9.00 -1.05 -16.14
N THR A 24 -8.19 -0.04 -15.83
CA THR A 24 -7.63 0.16 -14.49
C THR A 24 -8.60 0.92 -13.59
N SER A 25 -8.46 0.75 -12.28
CA SER A 25 -9.05 1.68 -11.31
C SER A 25 -8.15 2.91 -11.14
N ASP A 26 -8.61 3.92 -10.41
CA ASP A 26 -7.79 5.06 -10.00
C ASP A 26 -6.76 4.71 -8.91
N ALA A 27 -6.71 3.45 -8.46
CA ALA A 27 -5.78 3.00 -7.43
C ALA A 27 -4.37 2.82 -8.01
N ARG A 28 -3.47 3.75 -7.70
CA ARG A 28 -2.06 3.72 -8.11
C ARG A 28 -1.16 3.47 -6.91
N ILE A 29 -0.54 2.30 -6.80
CA ILE A 29 0.32 1.95 -5.66
C ILE A 29 1.75 1.78 -6.17
N LEU A 30 2.68 2.55 -5.60
CA LEU A 30 4.11 2.37 -5.86
C LEU A 30 4.75 1.56 -4.74
N ILE A 31 5.36 0.43 -5.08
CA ILE A 31 6.02 -0.46 -4.13
C ILE A 31 7.50 -0.51 -4.45
N GLY A 32 8.35 -0.28 -3.44
CA GLY A 32 9.80 -0.37 -3.56
C GLY A 32 10.42 -1.16 -2.41
N HIS A 33 11.56 -1.77 -2.68
CA HIS A 33 12.33 -2.53 -1.70
C HIS A 33 13.81 -2.13 -1.75
N SER A 34 14.45 -2.02 -0.59
CA SER A 34 15.86 -1.67 -0.47
C SER A 34 16.16 -0.34 -1.17
N PHE A 35 17.01 -0.32 -2.19
CA PHE A 35 17.32 0.87 -2.97
C PHE A 35 16.07 1.50 -3.63
N THR A 36 15.17 0.70 -4.20
CA THR A 36 13.97 1.22 -4.87
C THR A 36 12.90 1.70 -3.89
N ALA A 37 12.99 1.33 -2.61
CA ALA A 37 12.10 1.87 -1.58
C ALA A 37 12.33 3.37 -1.36
N SER A 38 13.60 3.81 -1.34
CA SER A 38 13.93 5.23 -1.29
C SER A 38 13.44 5.98 -2.54
N PHE A 39 13.59 5.37 -3.72
CA PHE A 39 13.02 5.94 -4.94
C PHE A 39 11.49 6.05 -4.88
N ALA A 40 10.80 5.04 -4.36
CA ALA A 40 9.35 5.05 -4.23
C ALA A 40 8.88 6.22 -3.34
N LEU A 41 9.55 6.44 -2.21
CA LEU A 41 9.31 7.59 -1.32
C LEU A 41 9.61 8.93 -2.01
N TYR A 42 10.72 9.02 -2.74
CA TYR A 42 11.05 10.20 -3.54
C TYR A 42 9.97 10.50 -4.58
N SER A 43 9.57 9.50 -5.37
CA SER A 43 8.57 9.65 -6.43
C SER A 43 7.21 10.07 -5.87
N PHE A 44 6.83 9.52 -4.71
CA PHE A 44 5.64 9.95 -3.98
C PHE A 44 5.75 11.41 -3.52
N LEU A 45 6.89 11.83 -2.96
CA LEU A 45 7.13 13.21 -2.55
C LEU A 45 7.00 14.21 -3.72
N GLN A 46 7.46 13.84 -4.92
CA GLN A 46 7.40 14.73 -6.09
C GLN A 46 5.97 14.99 -6.58
N ASN A 47 5.07 14.02 -6.43
CA ASN A 47 3.69 14.13 -6.91
C ASN A 47 2.77 13.20 -6.09
N PRO A 48 2.41 13.61 -4.85
CA PRO A 48 1.66 12.76 -3.93
C PRO A 48 0.24 12.48 -4.40
N ASP A 49 -0.35 13.32 -5.23
CA ASP A 49 -1.73 13.17 -5.71
C ASP A 49 -1.86 12.19 -6.87
N PHE A 50 -0.75 11.91 -7.59
CA PHE A 50 -0.74 10.87 -8.61
C PHE A 50 -0.92 9.46 -8.01
N TYR A 51 -0.26 9.19 -6.88
CA TYR A 51 -0.36 7.89 -6.24
C TYR A 51 -1.64 7.80 -5.40
N THR A 52 -2.02 6.60 -4.99
CA THR A 52 -2.98 6.31 -3.91
C THR A 52 -2.23 5.98 -2.62
N ALA A 53 -1.13 5.25 -2.73
CA ALA A 53 -0.25 4.96 -1.61
C ALA A 53 1.17 4.64 -2.09
N VAL A 54 2.13 4.77 -1.19
CA VAL A 54 3.50 4.28 -1.37
C VAL A 54 3.82 3.24 -0.32
N ILE A 55 4.39 2.12 -0.75
CA ILE A 55 4.84 1.04 0.13
C ILE A 55 6.36 0.91 -0.02
N ALA A 56 7.09 1.28 1.03
CA ALA A 56 8.54 1.28 1.08
C ALA A 56 9.05 0.22 2.07
N HIS A 57 9.74 -0.79 1.55
CA HIS A 57 10.33 -1.86 2.35
C HIS A 57 11.84 -1.65 2.50
N SER A 58 12.30 -1.52 3.74
CA SER A 58 13.70 -1.28 4.11
C SER A 58 14.38 -0.16 3.31
N PRO A 59 13.86 1.08 3.29
CA PRO A 59 14.55 2.19 2.62
C PRO A 59 15.85 2.55 3.33
N LEU A 60 16.81 3.10 2.60
CA LEU A 60 18.12 3.49 3.15
C LEU A 60 18.70 4.72 2.45
N HIS A 61 18.74 4.69 1.12
CA HIS A 61 19.36 5.76 0.36
C HIS A 61 18.69 7.10 0.65
N ARG A 62 19.48 8.07 1.15
CA ARG A 62 19.04 9.44 1.50
C ARG A 62 17.79 9.51 2.39
N ILE A 63 17.54 8.48 3.21
CA ILE A 63 16.30 8.37 4.00
C ILE A 63 16.10 9.55 4.96
N GLU A 64 17.17 10.13 5.50
CA GLU A 64 17.10 11.32 6.34
C GLU A 64 16.53 12.53 5.60
N LYS A 65 17.09 12.87 4.42
CA LYS A 65 16.59 13.97 3.57
C LYS A 65 15.14 13.72 3.11
N LEU A 66 14.79 12.47 2.84
CA LEU A 66 13.43 12.08 2.48
C LEU A 66 12.48 12.30 3.65
N VAL A 67 12.82 11.86 4.86
CA VAL A 67 12.00 12.09 6.06
C VAL A 67 11.81 13.58 6.32
N ASP A 68 12.87 14.38 6.20
CA ASP A 68 12.80 15.83 6.35
C ASP A 68 11.86 16.50 5.35
N SER A 69 11.73 15.97 4.14
CA SER A 69 10.80 16.52 3.14
C SER A 69 9.39 15.96 3.29
N LEU A 70 9.26 14.67 3.59
CA LEU A 70 7.95 13.99 3.73
C LEU A 70 7.17 14.48 4.96
N ARG A 71 7.86 14.93 6.01
CA ARG A 71 7.20 15.48 7.21
C ARG A 71 6.50 16.83 6.97
N GLU A 72 6.84 17.51 5.87
CA GLU A 72 6.19 18.77 5.47
C GLU A 72 4.92 18.53 4.64
N LEU A 73 4.63 17.29 4.22
CA LEU A 73 3.40 16.97 3.51
C LEU A 73 2.18 17.12 4.44
N PRO A 74 0.99 17.46 3.90
CA PRO A 74 -0.26 17.38 4.64
C PRO A 74 -0.48 15.99 5.27
N LEU A 75 -1.09 15.96 6.45
CA LEU A 75 -1.36 14.72 7.19
C LEU A 75 -2.15 13.68 6.37
N SER A 76 -3.04 14.14 5.49
CA SER A 76 -3.80 13.28 4.57
C SER A 76 -2.90 12.51 3.60
N GLN A 77 -1.80 13.11 3.15
CA GLN A 77 -0.80 12.50 2.28
C GLN A 77 0.18 11.64 3.08
N GLN A 78 0.60 12.07 4.28
CA GLN A 78 1.45 11.26 5.16
C GLN A 78 0.82 9.90 5.51
N LYS A 79 -0.49 9.88 5.78
CA LYS A 79 -1.27 8.65 6.04
C LYS A 79 -1.28 7.65 4.87
N ARG A 80 -0.81 8.03 3.68
CA ARG A 80 -0.72 7.18 2.48
C ARG A 80 0.67 6.56 2.31
N ILE A 81 1.59 6.83 3.25
CA ILE A 81 2.93 6.25 3.31
C ILE A 81 2.89 5.01 4.20
N TYR A 82 3.39 3.89 3.67
CA TYR A 82 3.57 2.63 4.37
C TYR A 82 5.04 2.26 4.37
N LEU A 83 5.66 2.23 5.54
CA LEU A 83 7.08 1.91 5.70
C LEU A 83 7.25 0.63 6.51
N SER A 84 7.88 -0.38 5.93
CA SER A 84 8.21 -1.61 6.65
C SER A 84 9.73 -1.78 6.76
N ILE A 85 10.20 -2.32 7.87
CA ILE A 85 11.62 -2.51 8.14
C ILE A 85 11.80 -3.82 8.91
N GLY A 86 12.79 -4.63 8.56
CA GLY A 86 13.11 -5.87 9.26
C GLY A 86 13.95 -5.64 10.53
N PRO A 87 14.59 -6.71 11.06
CA PRO A 87 15.24 -6.70 12.35
C PRO A 87 16.57 -5.97 12.38
N ALA A 88 16.99 -5.61 13.59
CA ALA A 88 18.31 -5.04 13.86
C ALA A 88 19.40 -6.12 14.00
N ALA A 89 19.03 -7.38 14.28
CA ALA A 89 19.97 -8.48 14.51
C ALA A 89 20.78 -8.80 13.24
N PHE A 90 22.07 -9.13 13.43
CA PHE A 90 23.19 -9.29 12.47
C PHE A 90 22.85 -9.88 11.08
N HIS A 91 22.12 -9.11 10.28
CA HIS A 91 21.76 -9.41 8.90
C HIS A 91 21.87 -8.12 8.08
N LYS A 92 21.84 -8.23 6.74
CA LYS A 92 21.85 -7.06 5.83
C LYS A 92 20.84 -5.98 6.20
N ASP A 93 19.76 -6.29 6.92
CA ASP A 93 18.77 -5.28 7.30
C ASP A 93 19.19 -4.39 8.48
N SER A 94 20.22 -4.75 9.24
CA SER A 94 20.75 -3.91 10.33
C SER A 94 21.19 -2.53 9.83
N VAL A 95 21.80 -2.47 8.64
CA VAL A 95 22.24 -1.21 8.02
C VAL A 95 21.06 -0.32 7.60
N HIS A 96 19.87 -0.90 7.40
CA HIS A 96 18.62 -0.16 7.15
C HIS A 96 17.94 0.22 8.47
N ARG A 97 17.94 -0.69 9.44
CA ARG A 97 17.23 -0.56 10.71
C ARG A 97 17.82 0.51 11.62
N LEU A 98 19.14 0.65 11.67
CA LEU A 98 19.81 1.65 12.53
C LEU A 98 19.49 3.09 12.10
N PRO A 99 19.64 3.50 10.82
CA PRO A 99 19.17 4.81 10.37
C PRO A 99 17.68 5.04 10.63
N TYR A 100 16.84 4.04 10.35
CA TYR A 100 15.41 4.12 10.64
C TYR A 100 15.12 4.41 12.12
N GLN A 101 15.78 3.70 13.05
CA GLN A 101 15.60 3.92 14.48
C GLN A 101 16.05 5.30 14.93
N ARG A 102 17.20 5.79 14.42
CA ARG A 102 17.66 7.15 14.70
C ARG A 102 16.64 8.19 14.24
N LEU A 103 16.11 8.04 13.02
CA LEU A 103 15.09 8.94 12.48
C LEU A 103 13.78 8.85 13.25
N LYS A 104 13.38 7.65 13.69
CA LYS A 104 12.18 7.46 14.51
C LYS A 104 12.27 8.20 15.85
N ILE A 105 13.47 8.23 16.45
CA ILE A 105 13.74 8.99 17.68
C ILE A 105 13.75 10.50 17.41
N ARG A 106 14.39 10.92 16.31
CA ARG A 106 14.53 12.34 15.96
C ARG A 106 13.24 13.00 15.48
N PHE A 107 12.38 12.25 14.78
CA PHE A 107 11.15 12.75 14.16
C PHE A 107 9.90 11.96 14.58
N PRO A 108 9.61 11.85 15.89
CA PRO A 108 8.59 10.93 16.40
C PRO A 108 7.20 11.20 15.84
N GLU A 109 6.82 12.48 15.67
CA GLU A 109 5.51 12.86 15.14
C GLU A 109 5.30 12.43 13.68
N PHE A 110 6.34 12.53 12.84
CA PHE A 110 6.28 12.00 11.49
C PHE A 110 6.06 10.47 11.49
N PHE A 111 6.79 9.72 12.31
CA PHE A 111 6.60 8.26 12.34
C PHE A 111 5.28 7.81 12.99
N LYS A 112 4.62 8.68 13.76
CA LYS A 112 3.23 8.48 14.22
C LYS A 112 2.20 8.78 13.12
N SER A 113 2.52 9.69 12.19
CA SER A 113 1.62 10.11 11.11
C SER A 113 1.52 9.11 9.96
N ILE A 114 2.56 8.29 9.74
CA ILE A 114 2.64 7.30 8.68
C ILE A 114 2.36 5.89 9.19
N ASN A 115 2.12 4.95 8.28
CA ASN A 115 1.90 3.55 8.65
C ASN A 115 3.24 2.81 8.75
N THR A 116 3.72 2.48 9.96
CA THR A 116 4.97 1.73 10.16
C THR A 116 4.75 0.26 10.50
N TYR A 117 5.71 -0.63 10.20
CA TYR A 117 5.66 -2.05 10.53
C TYR A 117 7.07 -2.62 10.68
N GLY A 118 7.33 -3.24 11.83
CA GLY A 118 8.59 -3.92 12.13
C GLY A 118 8.47 -5.42 11.84
N ALA A 119 9.06 -5.88 10.74
CA ALA A 119 9.12 -7.30 10.37
C ALA A 119 10.29 -7.98 11.12
N ASN A 120 10.25 -8.00 12.45
CA ASN A 120 11.39 -8.35 13.30
C ASN A 120 11.88 -9.81 13.17
N LEU A 121 11.15 -10.67 12.45
CA LEU A 121 11.54 -12.06 12.19
C LEU A 121 11.93 -12.29 10.71
N SER A 122 11.90 -11.26 9.88
CA SER A 122 12.14 -11.36 8.44
C SER A 122 13.50 -10.81 8.08
N THR A 123 14.36 -11.60 7.44
CA THR A 123 15.60 -11.10 6.83
C THR A 123 15.29 -10.06 5.75
N HIS A 124 16.31 -9.28 5.33
CA HIS A 124 16.16 -8.14 4.41
C HIS A 124 15.26 -8.43 3.19
N THR A 125 15.43 -9.58 2.53
CA THR A 125 14.68 -9.99 1.35
C THR A 125 13.31 -10.60 1.67
N ALA A 126 13.09 -11.03 2.91
CA ALA A 126 11.80 -11.54 3.38
C ALA A 126 10.84 -10.43 3.84
N VAL A 127 11.34 -9.20 4.06
CA VAL A 127 10.50 -8.07 4.48
C VAL A 127 9.33 -7.81 3.51
N PRO A 128 9.52 -7.73 2.18
CA PRO A 128 8.40 -7.56 1.25
C PRO A 128 7.41 -8.74 1.29
N ILE A 129 7.92 -9.97 1.38
CA ILE A 129 7.09 -11.19 1.39
C ILE A 129 6.11 -11.16 2.57
N LEU A 130 6.60 -10.79 3.76
CA LEU A 130 5.74 -10.70 4.95
C LEU A 130 4.88 -9.42 4.95
N ALA A 131 5.48 -8.28 4.60
CA ALA A 131 4.85 -6.99 4.85
C ALA A 131 3.91 -6.55 3.73
N SER A 132 4.16 -6.89 2.46
CA SER A 132 3.29 -6.45 1.35
C SER A 132 1.85 -6.95 1.50
N PRO A 133 1.57 -8.24 1.78
CA PRO A 133 0.20 -8.72 1.97
C PRO A 133 -0.52 -8.02 3.12
N TYR A 134 0.19 -7.78 4.23
CA TYR A 134 -0.34 -7.04 5.36
C TYR A 134 -0.67 -5.57 4.99
N ARG A 135 0.23 -4.89 4.27
CA ARG A 135 0.01 -3.50 3.83
C ARG A 135 -1.15 -3.37 2.85
N LEU A 136 -1.24 -4.26 1.88
CA LEU A 136 -2.33 -4.28 0.91
C LEU A 136 -3.67 -4.55 1.61
N SER A 137 -3.71 -5.47 2.58
CA SER A 137 -4.89 -5.72 3.40
C SER A 137 -5.34 -4.46 4.16
N LEU A 138 -4.42 -3.70 4.76
CA LEU A 138 -4.75 -2.44 5.44
C LEU A 138 -5.27 -1.38 4.46
N LEU A 139 -4.61 -1.21 3.32
CA LEU A 139 -4.98 -0.22 2.31
C LEU A 139 -6.39 -0.46 1.76
N PHE A 140 -6.74 -1.73 1.54
CA PHE A 140 -8.02 -2.12 0.96
C PHE A 140 -9.06 -2.60 1.99
N ASN A 141 -8.80 -2.45 3.29
CA ASN A 141 -9.70 -2.94 4.35
C ASN A 141 -11.12 -2.36 4.22
N LYS A 142 -11.25 -1.09 3.80
CA LYS A 142 -12.56 -0.44 3.59
C LYS A 142 -13.36 -1.03 2.43
N SER A 143 -12.72 -1.75 1.51
CA SER A 143 -13.35 -2.47 0.40
C SER A 143 -13.92 -3.83 0.81
N SER A 144 -13.74 -4.26 2.07
CA SER A 144 -14.28 -5.52 2.62
C SER A 144 -15.81 -5.58 2.74
N SER A 145 -16.52 -4.51 2.35
CA SER A 145 -17.98 -4.38 2.45
C SER A 145 -18.78 -5.40 1.61
N ARG A 146 -18.12 -6.25 0.80
CA ARG A 146 -18.75 -7.43 0.16
C ARG A 146 -19.18 -8.53 1.13
N MET A 147 -18.86 -8.45 2.41
CA MET A 147 -19.47 -9.29 3.45
C MET A 147 -20.70 -8.67 4.12
N ARG A 148 -21.33 -7.64 3.52
CA ARG A 148 -22.65 -7.18 3.96
C ARG A 148 -23.71 -8.22 3.59
N SER A 149 -24.01 -9.07 4.56
CA SER A 149 -25.06 -10.09 4.58
C SER A 149 -25.16 -10.90 3.27
N ILE A 150 -24.36 -11.97 3.15
CA ILE A 150 -24.89 -13.14 2.46
C ILE A 150 -26.21 -13.45 3.18
N ALA A 151 -27.32 -13.44 2.44
CA ALA A 151 -28.63 -13.76 3.02
C ALA A 151 -28.49 -15.06 3.82
N ARG A 152 -29.02 -15.13 5.04
CA ARG A 152 -29.06 -16.39 5.79
C ARG A 152 -29.87 -17.38 4.96
N ILE A 153 -29.19 -18.39 4.44
CA ILE A 153 -29.81 -19.54 3.79
C ILE A 153 -29.97 -20.59 4.90
N ASP A 154 -31.21 -21.03 5.14
CA ASP A 154 -31.44 -22.19 6.02
C ASP A 154 -30.94 -23.45 5.30
N LEU A 155 -30.66 -24.54 6.03
CA LEU A 155 -30.14 -25.82 5.51
C LEU A 155 -31.03 -26.47 4.43
N LYS A 156 -32.21 -25.90 4.15
CA LYS A 156 -33.16 -26.29 3.10
C LYS A 156 -33.14 -25.40 1.84
N GLU A 157 -32.13 -24.53 1.69
CA GLU A 157 -31.99 -23.59 0.57
C GLU A 157 -33.15 -22.58 0.38
N THR A 158 -34.02 -22.43 1.38
CA THR A 158 -35.08 -21.43 1.37
C THR A 158 -34.62 -20.09 1.97
N LEU A 159 -34.89 -19.00 1.25
CA LEU A 159 -34.61 -17.63 1.69
C LEU A 159 -35.47 -17.26 2.91
N THR A 160 -34.85 -17.02 4.06
CA THR A 160 -35.56 -16.69 5.31
C THR A 160 -35.73 -15.18 5.54
N SER A 161 -35.09 -14.31 4.76
CA SER A 161 -35.35 -12.87 4.78
C SER A 161 -34.88 -12.16 3.51
N ARG A 162 -35.60 -11.12 3.08
CA ARG A 162 -35.18 -10.25 1.97
C ARG A 162 -34.06 -9.32 2.46
N SER A 163 -32.97 -9.30 1.70
CA SER A 163 -31.92 -8.29 1.78
C SER A 163 -32.51 -6.87 1.79
N ILE A 164 -32.08 -6.03 2.75
CA ILE A 164 -32.34 -4.59 2.72
C ILE A 164 -31.41 -4.00 1.65
N ILE A 165 -31.88 -3.99 0.41
CA ILE A 165 -31.19 -3.35 -0.70
C ILE A 165 -31.37 -1.83 -0.55
N SER A 166 -30.29 -1.13 -0.16
CA SER A 166 -30.21 0.32 -0.34
C SER A 166 -30.19 0.63 -1.85
N ARG A 167 -31.17 1.39 -2.33
CA ARG A 167 -31.43 1.71 -3.75
C ARG A 167 -30.34 2.54 -4.48
N ARG A 168 -29.11 2.67 -3.96
CA ARG A 168 -28.06 3.49 -4.59
C ARG A 168 -27.06 2.74 -5.48
N GLY A 169 -27.20 1.43 -5.69
CA GLY A 169 -26.16 0.63 -6.36
C GLY A 169 -26.58 -0.21 -7.56
N ILE A 170 -27.79 -0.05 -8.12
CA ILE A 170 -28.24 -0.90 -9.23
C ILE A 170 -28.24 -0.13 -10.54
N ARG A 171 -27.13 -0.21 -11.27
CA ARG A 171 -27.17 -0.24 -12.74
C ARG A 171 -25.97 -1.01 -13.27
N LYS A 172 -26.32 -2.08 -14.01
CA LYS A 172 -25.50 -2.94 -14.87
C LYS A 172 -24.56 -3.91 -14.14
N ASP A 173 -24.99 -5.15 -14.00
CA ASP A 173 -24.73 -6.17 -15.02
C ASP A 173 -25.69 -7.36 -14.88
N LYS A 174 -26.34 -7.71 -15.99
CA LYS A 174 -27.12 -8.94 -16.12
C LYS A 174 -26.17 -10.06 -16.49
N LYS A 175 -26.38 -11.21 -15.84
CA LYS A 175 -25.73 -12.53 -16.03
C LYS A 175 -24.45 -12.75 -15.24
N ALA A 176 -24.63 -13.33 -14.06
CA ALA A 176 -23.64 -14.19 -13.41
C ALA A 176 -24.41 -15.40 -12.86
N VAL A 177 -24.31 -16.53 -13.56
CA VAL A 177 -24.62 -17.85 -13.01
C VAL A 177 -23.32 -18.37 -12.43
N TYR A 178 -23.32 -18.76 -11.15
CA TYR A 178 -22.19 -19.48 -10.56
C TYR A 178 -22.72 -20.68 -9.79
N ILE A 179 -22.42 -21.87 -10.31
CA ILE A 179 -22.56 -23.15 -9.62
C ILE A 179 -21.19 -23.44 -9.00
N MET A 180 -21.13 -23.66 -7.69
CA MET A 180 -19.93 -24.14 -7.00
C MET A 180 -20.15 -25.59 -6.62
N GLY A 181 -19.51 -26.50 -7.36
CA GLY A 181 -19.34 -27.89 -6.97
C GLY A 181 -18.34 -28.01 -5.83
N ARG A 182 -18.64 -28.87 -4.84
CA ARG A 182 -17.71 -29.27 -3.79
C ARG A 182 -16.89 -30.47 -4.27
N ILE A 183 -15.59 -30.47 -3.96
CA ILE A 183 -14.87 -31.65 -3.51
C ILE A 183 -14.15 -31.23 -2.23
#